data_AF-A0A932K7H1-F1
#
_entry.id   AF-A0A932K7H1-F1
#
_cell.length_a   1.000
_cell.length_b   1.000
_cell.length_c   1.000
_cell.angle_alpha   90.00
_cell.angle_beta   90.00
_cell.angle_gamma   90.00
#
_symmetry.space_group_name_H-M   'P 1'
#
loop_
_entity.id
_entity.type
_entity.pdbx_description
1 polymer ?
#
loop_
_entity_poly.entity_id
_entity_poly.type
_entity_poly.pdbx_seq_one_letter_code
_entity_poly.pdbx_strand_id
1 'polypeptide(L)'
;MRPNKLRELLKAGKPTLATHIHTTWPSIVEAIGCTGLYDYVEFVGEYGPFDLHDLDNLCRAAEVHNLSMMIKVDQEPRGFIAHRAIGSGFHSVLFADCRSADDVRECVRIA
;
A
#
# COMPACT_ATOMS: atom_id res chain seq x y z
N MET A 1 11.28 4.00 -12.97
CA MET A 1 10.23 3.52 -12.06
C MET A 1 9.86 2.10 -12.46
N ARG A 2 9.73 1.22 -11.48
CA ARG A 2 9.32 -0.18 -11.69
C ARG A 2 7.82 -0.21 -12.07
N PRO A 3 7.36 -1.20 -12.87
CA PRO A 3 5.95 -1.29 -13.25
C PRO A 3 5.03 -1.49 -12.04
N ASN A 4 3.92 -0.77 -11.98
CA ASN A 4 2.88 -0.95 -10.96
C ASN A 4 1.90 -2.04 -11.43
N LYS A 5 2.19 -3.29 -11.06
CA LYS A 5 1.40 -4.47 -11.46
C LYS A 5 -0.09 -4.31 -11.09
N LEU A 6 -0.38 -3.81 -9.89
CA LEU A 6 -1.75 -3.53 -9.45
C LEU A 6 -2.45 -2.57 -10.41
N ARG A 7 -1.81 -1.44 -10.77
CA ARG A 7 -2.39 -0.46 -11.70
C ARG A 7 -2.62 -1.04 -13.10
N GLU A 8 -1.71 -1.89 -13.59
CA GLU A 8 -1.84 -2.54 -14.89
C GLU A 8 -3.04 -3.48 -14.95
N LEU A 9 -3.24 -4.30 -13.91
CA LEU A 9 -4.39 -5.19 -13.81
C LEU A 9 -5.71 -4.41 -13.77
N LEU A 10 -5.77 -3.32 -12.98
CA LEU A 10 -6.94 -2.45 -12.91
C LEU A 10 -7.25 -1.78 -14.26
N LYS A 11 -6.23 -1.26 -14.96
CA LYS A 11 -6.41 -0.67 -16.31
C LYS A 11 -6.87 -1.70 -17.34
N ALA A 12 -6.45 -2.96 -17.19
CA ALA A 12 -6.88 -4.06 -18.05
C ALA A 12 -8.26 -4.63 -17.68
N GLY A 13 -8.94 -4.09 -16.65
CA GLY A 13 -10.22 -4.61 -16.17
C GLY A 13 -10.12 -6.03 -15.59
N LYS A 14 -8.94 -6.45 -15.12
CA LYS A 14 -8.70 -7.77 -14.56
C LYS A 14 -8.90 -7.75 -13.04
N PRO A 15 -9.37 -8.86 -12.45
CA PRO A 15 -9.44 -8.98 -10.99
C PRO A 15 -8.03 -8.98 -10.39
N THR A 16 -7.96 -8.62 -9.11
CA THR A 16 -6.73 -8.62 -8.31
C THR A 16 -6.97 -9.36 -7.01
N LEU A 17 -6.00 -10.16 -6.55
CA LEU A 17 -6.06 -10.85 -5.26
C LEU A 17 -5.09 -10.22 -4.24
N ALA A 18 -5.54 -10.01 -3.01
CA ALA A 18 -4.73 -9.46 -1.94
C ALA A 18 -5.03 -10.07 -0.57
N THR A 19 -4.17 -9.73 0.38
CA THR A 19 -4.37 -9.96 1.80
C THR A 19 -3.96 -8.72 2.59
N HIS A 20 -4.46 -8.59 3.81
CA HIS A 20 -4.17 -7.47 4.70
C HIS A 20 -3.24 -7.90 5.83
N ILE A 21 -2.34 -7.01 6.23
CA ILE A 21 -1.47 -7.20 7.38
C ILE A 21 -1.54 -5.99 8.32
N HIS A 22 -1.46 -6.26 9.62
CA HIS A 22 -1.38 -5.26 10.68
C HIS A 22 0.02 -5.20 11.32
N THR A 23 0.84 -6.20 11.04
CA THR A 23 2.22 -6.30 11.55
C THR A 23 3.18 -5.56 10.62
N THR A 24 4.22 -4.99 11.20
CA THR A 24 5.32 -4.34 10.46
C THR A 24 6.46 -5.30 10.12
N TRP A 25 6.26 -6.61 10.30
CA TRP A 25 7.31 -7.60 10.10
C TRP A 25 7.51 -7.92 8.61
N PRO A 26 8.69 -7.60 8.02
CA PRO A 26 8.93 -7.84 6.60
C PRO A 26 8.89 -9.32 6.24
N SER A 27 9.25 -10.21 7.17
CA SER A 27 9.19 -11.67 6.97
C SER A 27 7.78 -12.18 6.68
N ILE A 28 6.74 -11.50 7.15
CA ILE A 28 5.35 -11.84 6.81
C ILE A 28 5.05 -11.48 5.35
N VAL A 29 5.54 -10.33 4.88
CA VAL A 29 5.43 -9.93 3.47
C VAL A 29 6.20 -10.91 2.57
N GLU A 30 7.40 -11.34 2.97
CA GLU A 30 8.17 -12.35 2.25
C GLU A 30 7.45 -13.70 2.22
N ALA A 31 6.88 -14.15 3.35
CA ALA A 31 6.12 -15.39 3.40
C ALA A 31 4.90 -15.35 2.47
N ILE A 32 4.18 -14.22 2.42
CA ILE A 32 3.09 -14.00 1.47
C ILE A 32 3.62 -14.01 0.03
N GLY A 33 4.72 -13.31 -0.25
CA GLY A 33 5.37 -13.25 -1.55
C GLY A 33 5.83 -14.63 -2.06
N CYS A 34 6.32 -15.49 -1.17
CA CYS A 34 6.73 -16.87 -1.48
C CYS A 34 5.57 -17.74 -2.00
N THR A 35 4.32 -17.40 -1.70
CA THR A 35 3.16 -18.14 -2.24
C THR A 35 3.00 -17.93 -3.74
N GLY A 36 3.41 -16.77 -4.28
CA GLY A 36 3.18 -16.38 -5.68
C GLY A 36 1.70 -16.15 -6.05
N LEU A 37 0.79 -16.15 -5.07
CA LEU A 37 -0.66 -16.09 -5.33
C LEU A 37 -1.25 -14.68 -5.33
N TYR A 38 -0.63 -13.75 -4.59
CA TYR A 38 -1.17 -12.42 -4.36
C TYR A 38 -0.59 -11.39 -5.34
N ASP A 39 -1.42 -10.44 -5.77
CA ASP A 39 -1.00 -9.31 -6.61
C ASP A 39 -0.46 -8.15 -5.78
N TYR A 40 -1.01 -7.97 -4.57
CA TYR A 40 -0.55 -6.96 -3.63
C TYR A 40 -0.84 -7.35 -2.17
N VAL A 41 -0.17 -6.67 -1.25
CA VAL A 41 -0.45 -6.68 0.18
C VAL A 41 -0.87 -5.29 0.62
N GLU A 42 -1.95 -5.21 1.40
CA GLU A 42 -2.35 -3.99 2.08
C GLU A 42 -1.81 -3.99 3.51
N PHE A 43 -0.95 -3.02 3.81
CA PHE A 43 -0.58 -2.69 5.18
C PHE A 43 -1.62 -1.74 5.77
N VAL A 44 -2.32 -2.20 6.80
CA VAL A 44 -3.43 -1.46 7.41
C VAL A 44 -2.88 -0.51 8.48
N GLY A 45 -2.19 0.54 8.02
CA GLY A 45 -1.53 1.54 8.89
C GLY A 45 -2.49 2.21 9.88
N GLU A 46 -3.77 2.36 9.53
CA GLU A 46 -4.82 2.90 10.39
C GLU A 46 -4.99 2.14 11.73
N TYR A 47 -4.67 0.85 11.77
CA TYR A 47 -4.93 0.00 12.94
C TYR A 47 -3.66 -0.61 13.55
N GLY A 48 -2.48 -0.33 12.98
CA GLY A 48 -1.22 -0.90 13.40
C GLY A 48 -0.21 0.19 13.77
N PRO A 49 0.62 0.00 14.82
CA PRO A 49 1.74 0.90 15.06
C PRO A 49 2.81 0.70 13.98
N PHE A 50 3.38 1.79 13.48
CA PHE A 50 4.51 1.77 12.57
C PHE A 50 5.33 3.06 12.68
N ASP A 51 6.57 3.00 12.22
CA ASP A 51 7.40 4.18 11.95
C ASP A 51 7.76 4.29 10.46
N LEU A 52 8.56 5.30 10.10
CA LEU A 52 8.96 5.50 8.71
C LEU A 52 9.90 4.41 8.18
N HIS A 53 10.68 3.76 9.05
CA HIS A 53 11.56 2.66 8.66
C HIS A 53 10.77 1.39 8.35
N ASP A 54 9.66 1.15 9.04
CA ASP A 54 8.75 0.05 8.75
C ASP A 54 8.22 0.13 7.31
N LEU A 55 7.87 1.34 6.83
CA LEU A 55 7.41 1.55 5.46
C LEU A 55 8.45 1.11 4.42
N ASP A 56 9.70 1.56 4.57
CA ASP A 56 10.81 1.18 3.69
C ASP A 56 11.06 -0.34 3.73
N ASN A 57 11.01 -0.94 4.92
CA ASN A 57 11.30 -2.35 5.11
C ASN A 57 10.21 -3.26 4.52
N LEU A 58 8.94 -2.90 4.68
CA LEU A 58 7.81 -3.65 4.11
C LEU A 58 7.87 -3.61 2.57
N CYS A 59 8.09 -2.44 1.97
CA CYS A 59 8.18 -2.30 0.53
C CYS A 59 9.40 -3.03 -0.05
N ARG A 60 10.55 -2.96 0.61
CA ARG A 60 11.75 -3.71 0.20
C ARG A 60 11.52 -5.22 0.18
N ALA A 61 10.81 -5.78 1.17
CA ALA A 61 10.45 -7.20 1.19
C ALA A 61 9.52 -7.57 0.02
N ALA A 62 8.49 -6.77 -0.23
CA ALA A 62 7.55 -7.00 -1.34
C ALA A 62 8.24 -6.97 -2.71
N GLU A 63 9.23 -6.09 -2.87
CA GLU A 63 9.93 -5.87 -4.13
C GLU A 63 10.71 -7.11 -4.62
N VAL A 64 11.26 -7.90 -3.70
CA VAL A 64 11.97 -9.16 -4.02
C VAL A 64 11.03 -10.20 -4.64
N HIS A 65 9.74 -10.13 -4.32
CA HIS A 65 8.72 -11.08 -4.78
C HIS A 65 7.81 -10.52 -5.90
N ASN A 66 8.14 -9.34 -6.45
CA ASN A 66 7.30 -8.65 -7.45
C ASN A 66 5.85 -8.42 -6.98
N LEU A 67 5.70 -8.20 -5.67
CA LEU A 67 4.43 -7.97 -4.99
C LEU A 67 4.22 -6.46 -4.85
N SER A 68 3.04 -5.97 -5.23
CA SER A 68 2.70 -4.56 -5.01
C SER A 68 2.33 -4.32 -3.54
N MET A 69 2.50 -3.09 -3.07
CA MET A 69 2.11 -2.69 -1.71
C MET A 69 1.07 -1.57 -1.75
N MET A 70 0.07 -1.68 -0.89
CA MET A 70 -0.91 -0.64 -0.58
C MET A 70 -0.83 -0.29 0.90
N ILE A 71 -0.97 0.98 1.25
CA ILE A 71 -1.13 1.40 2.65
C ILE A 71 -2.52 1.97 2.85
N LYS A 72 -3.20 1.55 3.92
CA LYS A 72 -4.39 2.25 4.42
C LYS A 72 -3.97 3.30 5.43
N VAL A 73 -4.39 4.55 5.20
CA VAL A 73 -4.03 5.70 6.04
C VAL A 73 -5.26 6.29 6.73
N ASP A 74 -5.08 6.73 7.97
CA ASP A 74 -6.08 7.49 8.72
C ASP A 74 -6.51 8.78 8.00
N GLN A 75 -7.61 9.38 8.47
CA GLN A 75 -8.08 10.68 7.98
C GLN A 75 -7.06 11.82 8.25
N GLU A 76 -6.36 11.78 9.37
CA GLU A 76 -5.28 12.71 9.74
C GLU A 76 -4.20 11.89 10.47
N PRO A 77 -2.90 11.95 10.10
CA PRO A 77 -2.28 12.86 9.12
C PRO A 77 -2.09 12.26 7.72
N ARG A 78 -3.19 12.07 6.97
CA ARG A 78 -3.21 11.34 5.68
C ARG A 78 -2.23 11.85 4.63
N GLY A 79 -2.06 13.18 4.52
CA GLY A 79 -1.17 13.79 3.54
C GLY A 79 0.29 13.48 3.78
N PHE A 80 0.74 13.62 5.03
CA PHE A 80 2.11 13.30 5.42
C PHE A 80 2.39 11.80 5.22
N ILE A 81 1.53 10.93 5.74
CA ILE A 81 1.74 9.48 5.67
C ILE A 81 1.70 8.97 4.22
N ALA A 82 0.76 9.44 3.40
CA ALA A 82 0.67 9.05 1.99
C ALA A 82 1.95 9.41 1.22
N HIS A 83 2.46 10.64 1.37
CA HIS A 83 3.71 11.06 0.73
C HIS A 83 4.91 10.23 1.20
N ARG A 84 5.01 9.94 2.51
CA ARG A 84 6.09 9.10 3.05
C ARG A 84 6.01 7.68 2.51
N ALA A 85 4.81 7.09 2.45
CA ALA A 85 4.60 5.76 1.91
C ALA A 85 4.93 5.67 0.41
N ILE A 86 4.48 6.63 -0.40
CA ILE A 86 4.84 6.69 -1.83
C ILE A 86 6.36 6.75 -2.00
N GLY A 87 7.03 7.61 -1.20
CA GLY A 87 8.49 7.70 -1.19
C GLY A 87 9.21 6.41 -0.77
N SER A 88 8.55 5.57 0.04
CA SER A 88 9.07 4.28 0.53
C SER A 88 8.84 3.12 -0.46
N GLY A 89 8.05 3.33 -1.53
CA GLY A 89 7.78 2.32 -2.55
C GLY A 89 6.36 1.73 -2.51
N PHE A 90 5.43 2.32 -1.77
CA PHE A 90 4.02 1.94 -1.88
C PHE A 90 3.47 2.37 -3.25
N HIS A 91 2.83 1.43 -3.92
CA HIS A 91 2.30 1.62 -5.27
C HIS A 91 0.84 2.11 -5.26
N SER A 92 0.21 2.11 -4.09
CA SER A 92 -1.17 2.50 -3.88
C SER A 92 -1.38 3.00 -2.45
N VAL A 93 -2.33 3.93 -2.30
CA VAL A 93 -2.79 4.43 -1.00
C VAL A 93 -4.30 4.27 -0.94
N LEU A 94 -4.80 3.71 0.16
CA LEU A 94 -6.21 3.62 0.50
C LEU A 94 -6.52 4.67 1.56
N PHE A 95 -7.21 5.72 1.17
CA PHE A 95 -7.61 6.80 2.08
C PHE A 95 -8.90 6.43 2.82
N ALA A 96 -8.86 6.44 4.15
CA ALA A 96 -10.04 6.24 4.98
C ALA A 96 -10.96 7.48 5.00
N ASP A 97 -12.22 7.25 5.37
CA ASP A 97 -13.20 8.28 5.74
C ASP A 97 -13.44 9.42 4.73
N CYS A 98 -13.32 9.15 3.42
CA CYS A 98 -13.80 10.08 2.40
C CYS A 98 -15.34 10.10 2.39
N ARG A 99 -15.94 11.19 2.87
CA ARG A 99 -17.40 11.38 2.99
C ARG A 99 -17.98 12.30 1.93
N SER A 100 -17.12 13.02 1.20
CA SER A 100 -17.52 13.93 0.13
C SER A 100 -16.67 13.75 -1.12
N ALA A 101 -17.17 14.25 -2.26
CA ALA A 101 -16.38 14.33 -3.48
C ALA A 101 -15.15 15.25 -3.33
N ASP A 102 -15.22 16.25 -2.44
CA ASP A 102 -14.08 17.13 -2.16
C ASP A 102 -12.98 16.41 -1.39
N ASP A 103 -13.33 15.53 -0.44
CA ASP A 103 -12.37 14.69 0.28
C ASP A 103 -11.62 13.78 -0.71
N VAL A 104 -12.35 13.18 -1.66
CA VAL A 104 -11.75 12.35 -2.71
C VAL A 104 -10.83 13.18 -3.61
N ARG A 105 -11.24 14.38 -4.03
CA ARG A 105 -10.40 15.28 -4.82
C ARG A 105 -9.13 15.68 -4.07
N GLU A 106 -9.21 15.85 -2.75
CA GLU A 106 -8.04 16.12 -1.92
C GLU A 106 -7.09 14.92 -1.89
N CYS A 107 -7.61 13.71 -1.68
CA CYS A 107 -6.82 12.49 -1.70
C CYS A 107 -6.09 12.28 -3.04
N VAL A 108 -6.75 12.58 -4.16
CA VAL A 108 -6.15 12.54 -5.51
C VAL A 108 -5.09 13.63 -5.73
N ARG A 109 -5.15 14.76 -5.00
CA ARG A 109 -4.08 15.78 -5.07
C ARG A 109 -2.85 15.39 -4.27
N ILE A 110 -3.02 14.58 -3.23
CA ILE A 110 -1.94 14.08 -2.38
C ILE A 110 -1.15 12.96 -3.10
N ALA A 111 -1.81 12.09 -3.85
CA ALA A 111 -1.22 10.85 -4.40
C ALA A 111 -1.40 10.67 -5.91
#